data_AF-A0A166TXV9-F1
#
_entry.id   AF-A0A166TXV9-F1
#
_cell.length_a   1.000
_cell.length_b   1.000
_cell.length_c   1.000
_cell.angle_alpha   90.00
_cell.angle_beta   90.00
_cell.angle_gamma   90.00
#
_symmetry.space_group_name_H-M   'P 1'
#
loop_
_entity.id
_entity.type
_entity.pdbx_description
1 polymer ?
#
loop_
_entity_poly.entity_id
_entity_poly.type
_entity_poly.pdbx_seq_one_letter_code
_entity_poly.pdbx_strand_id
1 'polypeptide(L)'
;MVREFKTAPIHGTGYLARGELHLLGIPKVVGVSEQLLYSCESWIDHLVDIKHPDSAIMEGLQVLLSDHGTMWMEIVSSRSIFRGSLGAWKWLEGHHLHLKELPDDASRANVMFRLSYRLSSVWRHEEAMTAIWEAVDLYRALAADQPAVFNGPLATSLFNMSNRLKGVGRHEEAATAIREVVDLERALAADQPGVFNAYLADSLFNMSIRRTTGGLQWPSRRFLPQTGVFNGLLADCLQNSAIYLAALGRHEEAVTAILEAVDLCWALAAAQPEVFNSPLADSLENMPIYLLAVGRHEEALIASQQEADVRRALAAEHPAT
;
A
#
# COMPACT_ATOMS: atom_id res chain seq x y z
N MET A 1 12.76 -11.69 -26.60
CA MET A 1 12.75 -11.38 -25.16
C MET A 1 13.74 -12.21 -24.33
N VAL A 2 13.45 -13.47 -23.94
CA VAL A 2 14.29 -14.25 -23.00
C VAL A 2 15.77 -14.32 -23.38
N ARG A 3 16.08 -14.49 -24.68
CA ARG A 3 17.46 -14.49 -25.18
C ARG A 3 18.17 -13.15 -24.94
N GLU A 4 17.49 -12.03 -25.16
CA GLU A 4 18.06 -10.69 -25.01
C GLU A 4 18.32 -10.34 -23.54
N PHE A 5 17.50 -10.83 -22.60
CA PHE A 5 17.77 -10.68 -21.16
C PHE A 5 19.10 -11.31 -20.74
N LYS A 6 19.53 -12.39 -21.40
CA LYS A 6 20.78 -13.10 -21.07
C LYS A 6 22.02 -12.46 -21.70
N THR A 7 21.85 -11.69 -22.78
CA THR A 7 22.97 -11.19 -23.58
C THR A 7 23.28 -9.71 -23.36
N ALA A 8 22.33 -8.91 -22.87
CA ALA A 8 22.51 -7.46 -22.72
C ALA A 8 22.83 -7.07 -21.26
N PRO A 9 23.80 -6.18 -21.01
CA PRO A 9 24.00 -5.59 -19.68
C PRO A 9 22.89 -4.56 -19.41
N ILE A 10 21.80 -5.01 -18.78
CA ILE A 10 20.68 -4.16 -18.38
C ILE A 10 20.96 -3.64 -16.96
N HIS A 11 20.97 -2.31 -16.81
CA HIS A 11 21.23 -1.65 -15.52
C HIS A 11 19.98 -0.91 -15.02
N GLY A 12 19.87 -0.75 -13.70
CA GLY A 12 18.74 -0.09 -13.06
C GLY A 12 17.57 -1.01 -12.71
N THR A 13 17.75 -2.33 -12.85
CA THR A 13 16.80 -3.38 -12.46
C THR A 13 17.05 -3.90 -11.03
N GLY A 14 16.15 -4.72 -10.50
CA GLY A 14 16.17 -5.29 -9.15
C GLY A 14 15.54 -4.41 -8.06
N TYR A 15 14.97 -3.25 -8.40
CA TYR A 15 14.36 -2.34 -7.43
C TYR A 15 13.01 -2.82 -6.90
N LEU A 16 12.36 -3.78 -7.58
CA LEU A 16 11.18 -4.49 -7.08
C LEU A 16 11.55 -5.70 -6.21
N ALA A 17 12.83 -6.10 -6.16
CA ALA A 17 13.33 -7.13 -5.25
C ALA A 17 13.91 -6.53 -3.95
N ARG A 18 14.64 -5.41 -4.02
CA ARG A 18 15.29 -4.77 -2.84
C ARG A 18 14.26 -4.13 -1.92
N GLY A 19 14.01 -4.66 -0.71
CA GLY A 19 12.95 -4.22 0.22
C GLY A 19 12.94 -2.73 0.64
N GLU A 20 13.87 -1.93 0.13
CA GLU A 20 14.00 -0.50 0.37
C GLU A 20 12.90 0.29 -0.36
N LEU A 21 11.75 0.46 0.30
CA LEU A 21 10.68 1.39 -0.11
C LEU A 21 11.12 2.87 -0.05
N HIS A 22 12.29 3.16 0.54
CA HIS A 22 12.83 4.51 0.74
C HIS A 22 13.43 5.14 -0.53
N LEU A 23 13.70 4.35 -1.57
CA LEU A 23 14.11 4.86 -2.87
C LEU A 23 12.87 5.31 -3.63
N LEU A 24 12.44 6.55 -3.39
CA LEU A 24 11.24 7.13 -4.00
C LEU A 24 11.39 7.18 -5.54
N GLY A 25 10.47 6.50 -6.22
CA GLY A 25 10.34 6.53 -7.68
C GLY A 25 10.74 5.26 -8.42
N ILE A 26 10.76 5.41 -9.74
CA ILE A 26 11.11 4.35 -10.69
C ILE A 26 12.49 4.69 -11.24
N PRO A 27 13.52 3.89 -10.94
CA PRO A 27 14.85 4.09 -11.49
C PRO A 27 14.83 4.06 -13.01
N LYS A 28 15.73 4.82 -13.64
CA LYS A 28 15.94 4.75 -15.09
C LYS A 28 16.66 3.45 -15.43
N VAL A 29 16.00 2.59 -16.19
CA VAL A 29 16.59 1.37 -16.74
C VAL A 29 17.31 1.70 -18.06
N VAL A 30 18.55 1.22 -18.20
CA VAL A 30 19.39 1.44 -19.40
C VAL A 30 19.96 0.12 -19.93
N GLY A 31 20.37 0.10 -21.20
CA GLY A 31 20.84 -1.13 -21.87
C GLY A 31 19.71 -1.96 -22.50
N VAL A 32 18.52 -1.38 -22.67
CA VAL A 32 17.35 -2.00 -23.30
C VAL A 32 17.30 -1.60 -24.77
N SER A 33 17.29 -2.59 -25.68
CA SER A 33 17.10 -2.37 -27.12
C SER A 33 15.64 -2.00 -27.42
N GLU A 34 15.38 -1.29 -28.52
CA GLU A 34 14.00 -1.00 -28.97
C GLU A 34 13.21 -2.30 -29.22
N GLN A 35 13.87 -3.35 -29.72
CA GLN A 35 13.26 -4.65 -29.95
C GLN A 35 12.86 -5.35 -28.64
N LEU A 36 13.71 -5.27 -27.61
CA LEU A 36 13.41 -5.80 -26.29
C LEU A 36 12.27 -5.02 -25.63
N LEU A 37 12.29 -3.70 -25.73
CA LEU A 37 11.23 -2.85 -25.19
C LEU A 37 9.88 -3.17 -25.85
N TYR A 38 9.82 -3.22 -27.18
CA TYR A 38 8.62 -3.63 -27.91
C TYR A 38 8.12 -5.00 -27.46
N SER A 39 9.03 -5.98 -27.36
CA SER A 39 8.67 -7.32 -26.87
C SER A 39 8.05 -7.24 -25.47
N CYS A 40 8.64 -6.44 -24.57
CA CYS A 40 8.16 -6.26 -23.20
C CYS A 40 6.78 -5.63 -23.14
N GLU A 41 6.44 -4.75 -24.09
CA GLU A 41 5.14 -4.07 -24.14
C GLU A 41 4.00 -4.95 -24.66
N SER A 42 4.28 -5.84 -25.63
CA SER A 42 3.23 -6.48 -26.43
C SER A 42 3.07 -7.98 -26.23
N TRP A 43 3.98 -8.66 -25.52
CA TRP A 43 3.94 -10.12 -25.44
C TRP A 43 2.67 -10.68 -24.79
N ILE A 44 2.07 -9.97 -23.82
CA ILE A 44 0.80 -10.40 -23.19
C ILE A 44 -0.34 -10.31 -24.19
N ASP A 45 -0.41 -9.23 -24.97
CA ASP A 45 -1.44 -9.03 -25.99
C ASP A 45 -1.37 -10.15 -27.05
N HIS A 46 -0.16 -10.54 -27.46
CA HIS A 46 0.01 -11.67 -28.36
C HIS A 46 -0.27 -13.03 -27.71
N LEU A 47 0.03 -13.18 -26.42
CA LEU A 47 -0.22 -14.44 -25.69
C LEU A 47 -1.72 -14.75 -25.65
N VAL A 48 -2.56 -13.75 -25.34
CA VAL A 48 -4.00 -13.97 -25.17
C VAL A 48 -4.71 -14.40 -26.47
N ASP A 49 -4.13 -14.12 -27.64
CA ASP A 49 -4.63 -14.54 -28.94
C ASP A 49 -4.33 -16.02 -29.27
N ILE A 50 -3.41 -16.65 -28.52
CA ILE A 50 -2.99 -18.04 -28.75
C ILE A 50 -4.02 -19.00 -28.13
N LYS A 51 -4.72 -19.75 -28.99
CA LYS A 51 -5.73 -20.76 -28.59
C LYS A 51 -5.15 -22.14 -28.28
N HIS A 52 -4.03 -22.47 -28.93
CA HIS A 52 -3.39 -23.79 -28.84
C HIS A 52 -1.88 -23.60 -28.72
N PRO A 53 -1.36 -23.39 -27.50
CA PRO A 53 0.07 -23.21 -27.30
C PRO A 53 0.85 -24.50 -27.56
N ASP A 54 2.01 -24.36 -28.20
CA ASP A 54 2.98 -25.44 -28.35
C ASP A 54 3.97 -25.47 -27.17
N SER A 55 4.82 -26.49 -27.12
CA SER A 55 5.81 -26.64 -26.05
C SER A 55 6.83 -25.50 -26.01
N ALA A 56 7.14 -24.87 -27.14
CA ALA A 56 8.13 -23.79 -27.20
C ALA A 56 7.61 -22.51 -26.56
N ILE A 57 6.33 -22.17 -26.79
CA ILE A 57 5.65 -21.06 -26.11
C ILE A 57 5.62 -21.34 -24.60
N MET A 58 5.29 -22.57 -24.22
CA MET A 58 5.19 -22.98 -22.82
C MET A 58 6.54 -22.87 -22.08
N GLU A 59 7.61 -23.42 -22.64
CA GLU A 59 8.96 -23.33 -22.08
C GLU A 59 9.44 -21.88 -22.02
N GLY A 60 9.19 -21.10 -23.09
CA GLY A 60 9.55 -19.68 -23.14
C GLY A 60 8.83 -18.85 -22.07
N LEU A 61 7.55 -19.12 -21.86
CA LEU A 61 6.72 -18.42 -20.87
C LEU A 61 7.13 -18.80 -19.44
N GLN A 62 7.43 -20.07 -19.18
CA GLN A 62 7.95 -20.52 -17.89
C GLN A 62 9.22 -19.75 -17.53
N VAL A 63 10.23 -19.76 -18.39
CA VAL A 63 11.51 -19.06 -18.17
C VAL A 63 11.30 -17.55 -18.04
N LEU A 64 10.41 -16.98 -18.85
CA LEU A 64 10.09 -15.56 -18.76
C LEU A 64 9.51 -15.21 -17.38
N LEU A 65 8.50 -15.93 -16.92
CA LEU A 65 7.80 -15.59 -15.68
C LEU A 65 8.59 -15.96 -14.42
N SER A 66 9.35 -17.07 -14.43
CA SER A 66 10.17 -17.50 -13.29
C SER A 66 11.41 -16.63 -13.11
N ASP A 67 12.18 -16.43 -14.19
CA ASP A 67 13.53 -15.89 -14.08
C ASP A 67 13.59 -14.39 -14.39
N HIS A 68 12.61 -13.91 -15.16
CA HIS A 68 12.66 -12.59 -15.78
C HIS A 68 11.38 -11.77 -15.60
N GLY A 69 10.37 -12.29 -14.88
CA GLY A 69 9.06 -11.66 -14.76
C GLY A 69 9.16 -10.31 -14.06
N THR A 70 9.87 -10.24 -12.94
CA THR A 70 10.13 -8.98 -12.25
C THR A 70 10.93 -8.01 -13.11
N MET A 71 11.96 -8.50 -13.81
CA MET A 71 12.79 -7.65 -14.69
C MET A 71 11.96 -7.06 -15.85
N TRP A 72 11.05 -7.85 -16.43
CA TRP A 72 10.10 -7.37 -17.43
C TRP A 72 9.25 -6.21 -16.88
N MET A 73 8.65 -6.37 -15.70
CA MET A 73 7.86 -5.31 -15.07
C MET A 73 8.70 -4.06 -14.81
N GLU A 74 9.96 -4.23 -14.41
CA GLU A 74 10.88 -3.13 -14.16
C GLU A 74 11.26 -2.36 -15.44
N ILE A 75 11.52 -3.08 -16.54
CA ILE A 75 11.78 -2.45 -17.84
C ILE A 75 10.56 -1.68 -18.30
N VAL A 76 9.39 -2.32 -18.35
CA VAL A 76 8.16 -1.68 -18.83
C VAL A 76 7.81 -0.47 -17.96
N SER A 77 7.80 -0.63 -16.64
CA SER A 77 7.47 0.49 -15.75
C SER A 77 8.52 1.59 -15.75
N SER A 78 9.79 1.35 -16.11
CA SER A 78 10.77 2.43 -16.27
C SER A 78 10.68 3.14 -17.62
N ARG A 79 10.38 2.41 -18.69
CA ARG A 79 10.59 2.86 -20.08
C ARG A 79 9.31 3.07 -20.88
N SER A 80 8.18 2.57 -20.40
CA SER A 80 6.88 2.56 -21.07
C SER A 80 5.73 2.46 -20.05
N ILE A 81 4.53 2.04 -20.45
CA ILE A 81 3.30 1.94 -19.64
C ILE A 81 3.09 0.51 -19.16
N PHE A 82 2.99 0.32 -17.85
CA PHE A 82 2.64 -0.99 -17.28
C PHE A 82 1.13 -1.24 -17.33
N ARG A 83 0.69 -2.23 -18.11
CA ARG A 83 -0.73 -2.56 -18.33
C ARG A 83 -1.26 -3.71 -17.45
N GLY A 84 -0.45 -4.20 -16.52
CA GLY A 84 -0.79 -5.37 -15.70
C GLY A 84 -0.19 -6.67 -16.21
N SER A 85 -0.27 -7.71 -15.38
CA SER A 85 0.17 -9.06 -15.68
C SER A 85 -0.98 -10.07 -15.73
N LEU A 86 -2.18 -9.67 -15.28
CA LEU A 86 -3.33 -10.56 -15.09
C LEU A 86 -3.73 -11.33 -16.35
N GLY A 87 -3.57 -10.74 -17.54
CA GLY A 87 -3.87 -11.41 -18.81
C GLY A 87 -3.05 -12.69 -19.01
N ALA A 88 -1.76 -12.65 -18.66
CA ALA A 88 -0.88 -13.82 -18.76
C ALA A 88 -1.28 -14.93 -17.77
N TRP A 89 -1.67 -14.55 -16.55
CA TRP A 89 -2.08 -15.50 -15.52
C TRP A 89 -3.43 -16.15 -15.82
N LYS A 90 -4.43 -15.37 -16.25
CA LYS A 90 -5.72 -15.89 -16.71
C LYS A 90 -5.55 -16.83 -17.90
N TRP A 91 -4.62 -16.52 -18.80
CA TRP A 91 -4.30 -17.39 -19.92
C TRP A 91 -3.70 -18.73 -19.47
N LEU A 92 -2.76 -18.73 -18.50
CA LEU A 92 -2.20 -19.95 -17.91
C LEU A 92 -3.27 -20.80 -17.23
N GLU A 93 -4.14 -20.18 -16.43
CA GLU A 93 -5.25 -20.82 -15.74
C GLU A 93 -6.25 -21.45 -16.73
N GLY A 94 -6.63 -20.71 -17.77
CA GLY A 94 -7.58 -21.15 -18.79
C GLY A 94 -7.09 -22.35 -19.63
N HIS A 95 -5.78 -22.57 -19.67
CA HIS A 95 -5.17 -23.74 -20.31
C HIS A 95 -4.75 -24.82 -19.31
N HIS A 96 -5.14 -24.68 -18.02
CA HIS A 96 -4.85 -25.61 -16.93
C HIS A 96 -3.35 -25.91 -16.74
N LEU A 97 -2.52 -24.89 -16.96
CA LEU A 97 -1.07 -25.02 -16.92
C LEU A 97 -0.55 -24.77 -15.50
N HIS A 98 -0.15 -25.83 -14.82
CA HIS A 98 0.56 -25.75 -13.55
C HIS A 98 2.06 -25.92 -13.78
N LEU A 99 2.76 -24.80 -13.96
CA LEU A 99 4.22 -24.78 -14.08
C LEU A 99 4.82 -24.79 -12.66
N LYS A 100 5.60 -25.83 -12.34
CA LYS A 100 6.15 -26.09 -10.99
C LYS A 100 7.12 -25.02 -10.47
N GLU A 101 7.64 -24.16 -11.34
CA GLU A 101 8.70 -23.20 -11.03
C GLU A 101 8.25 -21.74 -11.15
N LEU A 102 6.94 -21.48 -11.28
CA LEU A 102 6.46 -20.11 -11.26
C LEU A 102 6.61 -19.51 -9.85
N PRO A 103 6.80 -18.18 -9.76
CA PRO A 103 6.76 -17.49 -8.49
C PRO A 103 5.41 -17.76 -7.80
N ASP A 104 5.46 -18.02 -6.50
CA ASP A 104 4.23 -18.18 -5.73
C ASP A 104 3.39 -16.89 -5.72
N ASP A 105 2.10 -17.04 -5.44
CA ASP A 105 1.14 -15.93 -5.46
C ASP A 105 1.50 -14.84 -4.45
N ALA A 106 2.15 -15.19 -3.34
CA ALA A 106 2.58 -14.22 -2.33
C ALA A 106 3.71 -13.31 -2.87
N SER A 107 4.67 -13.89 -3.56
CA SER A 107 5.78 -13.20 -4.22
C SER A 107 5.25 -12.29 -5.32
N ARG A 108 4.30 -12.79 -6.13
CA ARG A 108 3.61 -11.99 -7.16
C ARG A 108 2.86 -10.81 -6.56
N ALA A 109 2.06 -11.04 -5.51
CA ALA A 109 1.30 -10.00 -4.83
C ALA A 109 2.21 -8.90 -4.26
N ASN A 110 3.32 -9.29 -3.65
CA ASN A 110 4.31 -8.36 -3.12
C ASN A 110 4.97 -7.50 -4.21
N VAL A 111 5.36 -8.11 -5.33
CA VAL A 111 5.92 -7.35 -6.47
C VAL A 111 4.92 -6.32 -6.99
N MET A 112 3.64 -6.70 -7.14
CA MET A 112 2.58 -5.79 -7.58
C MET A 112 2.32 -4.66 -6.59
N PHE A 113 2.25 -4.97 -5.29
CA PHE A 113 2.12 -3.96 -4.23
C PHE A 113 3.26 -2.92 -4.29
N ARG A 114 4.49 -3.39 -4.39
CA ARG A 114 5.68 -2.53 -4.45
C ARG A 114 5.73 -1.69 -5.72
N LEU A 115 5.36 -2.28 -6.86
CA LEU A 115 5.28 -1.57 -8.13
C LEU A 115 4.23 -0.45 -8.05
N SER A 116 3.05 -0.75 -7.51
CA SER A 116 1.99 0.24 -7.27
C SER A 116 2.49 1.43 -6.45
N TYR A 117 3.15 1.15 -5.32
CA TYR A 117 3.69 2.21 -4.46
C TYR A 117 4.68 3.12 -5.20
N ARG A 118 5.61 2.54 -5.96
CA ARG A 118 6.61 3.29 -6.75
C ARG A 118 5.96 4.12 -7.86
N LEU A 119 5.02 3.55 -8.62
CA LEU A 119 4.28 4.27 -9.66
C LEU A 119 3.51 5.46 -9.08
N SER A 120 2.95 5.32 -7.87
CA SER A 120 2.30 6.44 -7.18
C SER A 120 3.23 7.59 -6.89
N SER A 121 4.45 7.30 -6.46
CA SER A 121 5.41 8.33 -6.05
C SER A 121 5.87 9.19 -7.22
N VAL A 122 5.66 8.72 -8.45
CA VAL A 122 5.92 9.44 -9.70
C VAL A 122 4.62 9.83 -10.43
N TRP A 123 3.49 9.89 -9.70
CA TRP A 123 2.20 10.38 -10.20
C TRP A 123 1.58 9.56 -11.35
N ARG A 124 1.99 8.29 -11.51
CA ARG A 124 1.45 7.37 -12.53
C ARG A 124 0.28 6.59 -11.97
N HIS A 125 -0.81 7.30 -11.68
CA HIS A 125 -1.91 6.78 -10.86
C HIS A 125 -2.68 5.62 -11.51
N GLU A 126 -2.87 5.60 -12.82
CA GLU A 126 -3.60 4.53 -13.53
C GLU A 126 -2.85 3.20 -13.47
N GLU A 127 -1.55 3.21 -13.73
CA GLU A 127 -0.70 2.02 -13.65
C GLU A 127 -0.54 1.54 -12.21
N ALA A 128 -0.42 2.49 -11.27
CA ALA A 128 -0.38 2.18 -9.86
C ALA A 128 -1.70 1.55 -9.38
N MET A 129 -2.83 1.97 -9.95
CA MET A 129 -4.14 1.39 -9.70
C MET A 129 -4.22 -0.04 -10.26
N THR A 130 -3.74 -0.26 -11.49
CA THR A 130 -3.68 -1.59 -12.11
C THR A 130 -2.88 -2.57 -11.24
N ALA A 131 -1.68 -2.15 -10.79
CA ALA A 131 -0.85 -2.98 -9.94
C ALA A 131 -1.45 -3.24 -8.54
N ILE A 132 -2.12 -2.26 -7.90
CA ILE A 132 -2.71 -2.50 -6.57
C ILE A 132 -3.92 -3.42 -6.64
N TRP A 133 -4.71 -3.37 -7.71
CA TRP A 133 -5.81 -4.30 -7.93
C TRP A 133 -5.31 -5.74 -8.01
N GLU A 134 -4.30 -6.02 -8.83
CA GLU A 134 -3.71 -7.36 -8.91
C GLU A 134 -3.15 -7.83 -7.57
N ALA A 135 -2.50 -6.93 -6.80
CA ALA A 135 -2.00 -7.27 -5.47
C ALA A 135 -3.12 -7.63 -4.48
N VAL A 136 -4.20 -6.83 -4.45
CA VAL A 136 -5.35 -7.07 -3.55
C VAL A 136 -6.05 -8.38 -3.90
N ASP A 137 -6.27 -8.67 -5.18
CA ASP A 137 -6.93 -9.91 -5.59
C ASP A 137 -6.12 -11.15 -5.18
N LEU A 138 -4.80 -11.11 -5.36
CA LEU A 138 -3.91 -12.19 -4.92
C LEU A 138 -3.88 -12.32 -3.40
N TYR A 139 -3.75 -11.21 -2.66
CA TYR A 139 -3.74 -11.26 -1.20
C TYR A 139 -5.09 -11.70 -0.61
N ARG A 140 -6.23 -11.39 -1.25
CA ARG A 140 -7.53 -11.92 -0.83
C ARG A 140 -7.60 -13.44 -0.97
N ALA A 141 -7.15 -13.98 -2.11
CA ALA A 141 -7.10 -15.42 -2.30
C ALA A 141 -6.20 -16.10 -1.25
N LEU A 142 -5.00 -15.55 -1.01
CA LEU A 142 -4.07 -16.06 -0.01
C LEU A 142 -4.61 -15.94 1.43
N ALA A 143 -5.29 -14.85 1.76
CA ALA A 143 -5.88 -14.63 3.07
C ALA A 143 -7.08 -15.56 3.35
N ALA A 144 -7.82 -15.98 2.33
CA ALA A 144 -8.88 -16.97 2.47
C ALA A 144 -8.33 -18.32 2.97
N ASP A 145 -7.12 -18.70 2.52
CA ASP A 145 -6.47 -19.95 2.92
C ASP A 145 -5.63 -19.81 4.19
N GLN A 146 -4.92 -18.69 4.35
CA GLN A 146 -3.94 -18.46 5.42
C GLN A 146 -4.10 -17.04 6.03
N PRO A 147 -5.22 -16.77 6.73
CA PRO A 147 -5.57 -15.42 7.20
C PRO A 147 -4.52 -14.82 8.15
N ALA A 148 -3.94 -15.63 9.04
CA ALA A 148 -2.93 -15.18 10.01
C ALA A 148 -1.65 -14.63 9.35
N VAL A 149 -1.35 -15.07 8.11
CA VAL A 149 -0.15 -14.65 7.38
C VAL A 149 -0.45 -13.47 6.46
N PHE A 150 -1.62 -13.49 5.79
CA PHE A 150 -1.88 -12.58 4.67
C PHE A 150 -2.88 -11.46 4.96
N ASN A 151 -3.59 -11.46 6.09
CA ASN A 151 -4.49 -10.36 6.45
C ASN A 151 -3.76 -9.02 6.60
N GLY A 152 -2.54 -8.99 7.15
CA GLY A 152 -1.74 -7.76 7.27
C GLY A 152 -1.31 -7.16 5.91
N PRO A 153 -0.69 -7.96 5.02
CA PRO A 153 -0.41 -7.55 3.64
C PRO A 153 -1.67 -7.14 2.85
N LEU A 154 -2.79 -7.83 3.04
CA LEU A 154 -4.09 -7.48 2.45
C LEU A 154 -4.57 -6.11 2.94
N ALA A 155 -4.58 -5.89 4.26
CA ALA A 155 -4.97 -4.64 4.90
C ALA A 155 -4.14 -3.45 4.37
N THR A 156 -2.82 -3.61 4.29
CA THR A 156 -1.92 -2.58 3.75
C THR A 156 -2.21 -2.29 2.27
N SER A 157 -2.50 -3.32 1.47
CA SER A 157 -2.80 -3.18 0.05
C SER A 157 -4.13 -2.46 -0.17
N LEU A 158 -5.18 -2.83 0.58
CA LEU A 158 -6.49 -2.20 0.57
C LEU A 158 -6.45 -0.74 1.03
N PHE A 159 -5.65 -0.42 2.06
CA PHE A 159 -5.45 0.96 2.51
C PHE A 159 -4.81 1.83 1.41
N ASN A 160 -3.79 1.31 0.73
CA ASN A 160 -3.18 2.03 -0.40
C ASN A 160 -4.15 2.17 -1.57
N MET A 161 -4.98 1.16 -1.82
CA MET A 161 -6.03 1.21 -2.83
C MET A 161 -7.09 2.27 -2.50
N SER A 162 -7.55 2.36 -1.24
CA SER A 162 -8.55 3.36 -0.82
C SER A 162 -8.04 4.80 -1.03
N ASN A 163 -6.78 5.06 -0.67
CA ASN A 163 -6.15 6.37 -0.86
C ASN A 163 -6.10 6.77 -2.35
N ARG A 164 -5.88 5.81 -3.25
CA ARG A 164 -5.88 6.06 -4.69
C ARG A 164 -7.29 6.30 -5.22
N LEU A 165 -8.26 5.50 -4.78
CA LEU A 165 -9.67 5.65 -5.14
C LEU A 165 -10.19 7.03 -4.72
N LYS A 166 -9.81 7.51 -3.52
CA LYS A 166 -10.04 8.88 -3.07
C LYS A 166 -9.45 9.91 -4.06
N GLY A 167 -8.20 9.74 -4.46
CA GLY A 167 -7.50 10.65 -5.36
C GLY A 167 -8.18 10.83 -6.72
N VAL A 168 -8.95 9.83 -7.18
CA VAL A 168 -9.74 9.88 -8.42
C VAL A 168 -11.25 10.11 -8.18
N GLY A 169 -11.64 10.50 -6.95
CA GLY A 169 -13.03 10.85 -6.61
C GLY A 169 -13.99 9.66 -6.43
N ARG A 170 -13.49 8.41 -6.42
CA ARG A 170 -14.29 7.18 -6.23
C ARG A 170 -14.53 6.91 -4.74
N HIS A 171 -15.21 7.83 -4.06
CA HIS A 171 -15.36 7.83 -2.59
C HIS A 171 -16.11 6.61 -2.04
N GLU A 172 -17.12 6.09 -2.73
CA GLU A 172 -17.87 4.89 -2.28
C GLU A 172 -16.99 3.64 -2.26
N GLU A 173 -16.16 3.47 -3.28
CA GLU A 173 -15.24 2.34 -3.38
C GLU A 173 -14.10 2.47 -2.39
N ALA A 174 -13.60 3.70 -2.18
CA ALA A 174 -12.63 3.98 -1.13
C ALA A 174 -13.20 3.66 0.28
N ALA A 175 -14.47 4.03 0.53
CA ALA A 175 -15.18 3.70 1.77
C ALA A 175 -15.41 2.20 1.95
N THR A 176 -15.62 1.45 0.86
CA THR A 176 -15.75 0.00 0.91
C THR A 176 -14.42 -0.65 1.24
N ALA A 177 -13.34 -0.27 0.55
CA ALA A 177 -12.00 -0.79 0.80
C ALA A 177 -11.53 -0.51 2.24
N ILE A 178 -11.75 0.71 2.76
CA ILE A 178 -11.30 1.05 4.11
C ILE A 178 -12.10 0.32 5.20
N ARG A 179 -13.38 0.03 4.96
CA ARG A 179 -14.19 -0.76 5.88
C ARG A 179 -13.66 -2.19 5.99
N GLU A 180 -13.30 -2.81 4.86
CA GLU A 180 -12.66 -4.12 4.85
C GLU A 180 -11.35 -4.11 5.66
N VAL A 181 -10.53 -3.06 5.54
CA VAL A 181 -9.32 -2.92 6.36
C VAL A 181 -9.65 -2.83 7.85
N VAL A 182 -10.60 -1.98 8.24
CA VAL A 182 -11.03 -1.83 9.64
C VAL A 182 -11.49 -3.17 10.22
N ASP A 183 -12.27 -3.95 9.45
CA ASP A 183 -12.76 -5.26 9.87
C ASP A 183 -11.60 -6.27 10.03
N LEU A 184 -10.63 -6.27 9.10
CA LEU A 184 -9.43 -7.11 9.18
C LEU A 184 -8.58 -6.76 10.41
N GLU A 185 -8.31 -5.46 10.63
CA GLU A 185 -7.52 -4.98 11.76
C GLU A 185 -8.18 -5.29 13.11
N ARG A 186 -9.52 -5.19 13.18
CA ARG A 186 -10.30 -5.57 14.37
C ARG A 186 -10.24 -7.07 14.63
N ALA A 187 -10.40 -7.90 13.60
CA ALA A 187 -10.28 -9.34 13.72
C ALA A 187 -8.88 -9.75 14.19
N LEU A 188 -7.84 -9.14 13.63
CA LEU A 188 -6.45 -9.41 14.00
C LEU A 188 -6.14 -9.00 15.46
N ALA A 189 -6.66 -7.85 15.89
CA ALA A 189 -6.50 -7.39 17.27
C ALA A 189 -7.20 -8.32 18.28
N ALA A 190 -8.33 -8.93 17.90
CA ALA A 190 -9.02 -9.91 18.72
C ALA A 190 -8.26 -11.25 18.81
N ASP A 191 -7.68 -11.71 17.70
CA ASP A 191 -7.04 -13.02 17.61
C ASP A 191 -5.61 -13.06 18.18
N GLN A 192 -4.81 -11.99 18.04
CA GLN A 192 -3.41 -11.97 18.52
C GLN A 192 -2.95 -10.61 19.10
N PRO A 193 -3.36 -10.25 20.33
CA PRO A 193 -3.03 -8.95 20.95
C PRO A 193 -1.52 -8.66 21.13
N GLY A 194 -0.66 -9.69 21.13
CA GLY A 194 0.77 -9.57 21.42
C GLY A 194 1.71 -9.59 20.19
N VAL A 195 1.34 -10.27 19.10
CA VAL A 195 2.21 -10.52 17.92
C VAL A 195 2.05 -9.45 16.85
N PHE A 196 0.92 -8.74 16.85
CA PHE A 196 0.57 -7.70 15.87
C PHE A 196 1.52 -6.48 15.85
N ASN A 197 2.40 -6.37 16.84
CA ASN A 197 3.21 -5.20 17.14
C ASN A 197 4.51 -5.05 16.31
N ALA A 198 5.05 -6.11 15.68
CA ALA A 198 6.39 -6.06 15.07
C ALA A 198 6.39 -5.67 13.58
N TYR A 199 5.44 -6.23 12.81
CA TYR A 199 5.33 -5.97 11.36
C TYR A 199 4.58 -4.66 11.07
N LEU A 200 3.68 -4.28 11.97
CA LEU A 200 2.87 -3.07 11.84
C LEU A 200 3.66 -1.80 12.22
N ALA A 201 4.55 -1.87 13.21
CA ALA A 201 5.40 -0.74 13.60
C ALA A 201 6.32 -0.26 12.46
N ASP A 202 6.83 -1.18 11.62
CA ASP A 202 7.71 -0.80 10.50
C ASP A 202 6.92 -0.19 9.33
N SER A 203 5.73 -0.70 9.03
CA SER A 203 4.82 -0.12 8.03
C SER A 203 4.29 1.25 8.49
N LEU A 204 3.95 1.39 9.78
CA LEU A 204 3.43 2.61 10.39
C LEU A 204 4.49 3.67 10.66
N PHE A 205 5.71 3.30 11.03
CA PHE A 205 6.83 4.24 11.12
C PHE A 205 7.07 4.89 9.75
N ASN A 206 6.98 4.10 8.68
CA ASN A 206 7.11 4.61 7.31
C ASN A 206 5.91 5.47 6.86
N MET A 207 4.70 5.26 7.40
CA MET A 207 3.51 6.08 7.11
C MET A 207 3.42 7.34 7.99
N SER A 208 3.78 7.27 9.27
CA SER A 208 3.78 8.41 10.19
C SER A 208 4.87 9.42 9.79
N ILE A 209 6.05 8.95 9.37
CA ILE A 209 7.11 9.78 8.78
C ILE A 209 6.60 10.51 7.53
N ARG A 210 5.76 9.88 6.70
CA ARG A 210 5.18 10.50 5.49
C ARG A 210 4.21 11.65 5.80
N ARG A 211 3.56 11.65 6.98
CA ARG A 211 2.66 12.73 7.40
C ARG A 211 3.40 13.86 8.11
N THR A 212 4.34 13.53 8.99
CA THR A 212 5.10 14.50 9.79
C THR A 212 6.22 15.19 9.02
N THR A 213 6.89 14.47 8.13
CA THR A 213 8.02 15.03 7.39
C THR A 213 7.65 15.18 5.92
N GLY A 214 7.46 16.42 5.47
CA GLY A 214 7.47 16.79 4.07
C GLY A 214 8.84 16.56 3.40
N GLY A 215 9.42 15.36 3.55
CA GLY A 215 10.70 14.97 2.96
C GLY A 215 11.96 15.26 3.78
N LEU A 216 11.91 15.25 5.12
CA LEU A 216 13.12 15.37 5.97
C LEU A 216 13.46 14.04 6.65
N GLN A 217 14.63 13.49 6.32
CA GLN A 217 15.21 12.28 6.91
C GLN A 217 15.56 12.49 8.38
N TRP A 218 15.10 11.59 9.25
CA TRP A 218 15.68 11.41 10.59
C TRP A 218 16.60 10.17 10.61
N PRO A 219 17.68 10.15 11.42
CA PRO A 219 18.60 9.02 11.46
C PRO A 219 17.95 7.78 12.08
N SER A 220 18.19 6.64 11.43
CA SER A 220 17.83 5.29 11.87
C SER A 220 18.12 5.07 13.36
N ARG A 221 17.13 4.65 14.15
CA ARG A 221 17.41 4.11 15.49
C ARG A 221 16.51 2.95 15.95
N ARG A 222 17.25 1.94 16.43
CA ARG A 222 17.07 1.15 17.67
C ARG A 222 15.71 0.50 17.91
N PHE A 223 15.68 -0.82 17.67
CA PHE A 223 14.72 -1.78 18.22
C PHE A 223 14.45 -1.52 19.71
N LEU A 224 13.18 -1.31 20.06
CA LEU A 224 12.68 -1.28 21.44
C LEU A 224 11.48 -2.23 21.60
N PRO A 225 11.24 -2.76 22.82
CA PRO A 225 10.48 -3.98 23.03
C PRO A 225 8.97 -3.76 23.06
N GLN A 226 8.28 -4.83 22.64
CA GLN A 226 6.84 -4.97 22.48
C GLN A 226 6.12 -5.08 23.83
N THR A 227 5.29 -4.09 24.18
CA THR A 227 4.26 -4.25 25.21
C THR A 227 2.96 -3.57 24.80
N GLY A 228 1.94 -4.37 24.45
CA GLY A 228 0.52 -4.03 24.57
C GLY A 228 -0.11 -3.22 23.44
N VAL A 229 -0.85 -3.91 22.56
CA VAL A 229 -1.91 -3.40 21.65
C VAL A 229 -1.57 -2.11 20.89
N PHE A 230 -0.91 -2.22 19.73
CA PHE A 230 -0.62 -1.07 18.87
C PHE A 230 -1.31 -1.19 17.51
N ASN A 231 -2.38 -0.41 17.29
CA ASN A 231 -3.14 -0.35 16.02
C ASN A 231 -3.10 1.04 15.37
N GLY A 232 -1.91 1.56 15.03
CA GLY A 232 -1.82 2.84 14.31
C GLY A 232 -2.42 2.78 12.89
N LEU A 233 -2.47 1.60 12.26
CA LEU A 233 -3.11 1.43 10.95
C LEU A 233 -4.63 1.59 11.07
N LEU A 234 -5.23 1.05 12.12
CA LEU A 234 -6.65 1.23 12.39
C LEU A 234 -7.00 2.72 12.57
N ALA A 235 -6.18 3.48 13.31
CA ALA A 235 -6.39 4.92 13.48
C ALA A 235 -6.33 5.66 12.13
N ASP A 236 -5.33 5.38 11.30
CA ASP A 236 -5.22 5.91 9.94
C ASP A 236 -6.44 5.55 9.07
N CYS A 237 -6.91 4.30 9.19
CA CYS A 237 -8.08 3.83 8.45
C CYS A 237 -9.36 4.52 8.88
N LEU A 238 -9.55 4.73 10.19
CA LEU A 238 -10.71 5.42 10.74
C LEU A 238 -10.75 6.90 10.35
N GLN A 239 -9.59 7.58 10.32
CA GLN A 239 -9.49 8.93 9.78
C GLN A 239 -9.89 8.98 8.29
N ASN A 240 -9.35 8.05 7.47
CA ASN A 240 -9.71 7.96 6.07
C ASN A 240 -11.20 7.64 5.86
N SER A 241 -11.75 6.75 6.68
CA SER A 241 -13.18 6.46 6.72
C SER A 241 -14.00 7.70 7.01
N ALA A 242 -13.62 8.52 8.00
CA ALA A 242 -14.29 9.78 8.31
C ALA A 242 -14.32 10.74 7.10
N ILE A 243 -13.18 10.87 6.39
CA ILE A 243 -13.10 11.67 5.16
C ILE A 243 -14.08 11.15 4.10
N TYR A 244 -14.10 9.84 3.85
CA TYR A 244 -14.94 9.26 2.80
C TYR A 244 -16.42 9.32 3.16
N LEU A 245 -16.78 9.04 4.41
CA LEU A 245 -18.15 9.13 4.91
C LEU A 245 -18.67 10.56 4.83
N ALA A 246 -17.86 11.55 5.20
CA ALA A 246 -18.23 12.96 5.07
C ALA A 246 -18.43 13.37 3.61
N ALA A 247 -17.58 12.91 2.69
CA ALA A 247 -17.75 13.15 1.25
C ALA A 247 -19.04 12.53 0.68
N LEU A 248 -19.54 11.45 1.31
CA LEU A 248 -20.81 10.80 0.98
C LEU A 248 -22.01 11.39 1.74
N GLY A 249 -21.83 12.47 2.52
CA GLY A 249 -22.89 13.09 3.34
C GLY A 249 -23.28 12.31 4.59
N ARG A 250 -22.55 11.25 4.95
CA ARG A 250 -22.79 10.40 6.13
C ARG A 250 -22.09 10.98 7.36
N HIS A 251 -22.48 12.20 7.74
CA HIS A 251 -21.75 13.01 8.72
C HIS A 251 -21.69 12.39 10.12
N GLU A 252 -22.76 11.77 10.61
CA GLU A 252 -22.78 11.10 11.92
C GLU A 252 -21.81 9.92 12.00
N GLU A 253 -21.71 9.15 10.91
CA GLU A 253 -20.77 8.03 10.85
C GLU A 253 -19.32 8.53 10.73
N ALA A 254 -19.11 9.65 10.03
CA ALA A 254 -17.80 10.31 9.99
C ALA A 254 -17.35 10.78 11.38
N VAL A 255 -18.28 11.33 12.18
CA VAL A 255 -18.01 11.72 13.57
C VAL A 255 -17.68 10.50 14.43
N THR A 256 -18.41 9.40 14.25
CA THR A 256 -18.11 8.14 14.99
C THR A 256 -16.70 7.64 14.66
N ALA A 257 -16.33 7.61 13.38
CA ALA A 257 -15.02 7.14 12.95
C ALA A 257 -13.87 8.04 13.45
N ILE A 258 -14.01 9.36 13.40
CA ILE A 258 -12.94 10.26 13.86
C ILE A 258 -12.77 10.23 15.38
N LEU A 259 -13.85 10.06 16.14
CA LEU A 259 -13.78 9.91 17.60
C LEU A 259 -12.99 8.65 17.98
N GLU A 260 -13.31 7.50 17.36
CA GLU A 260 -12.58 6.25 17.58
C GLU A 260 -11.09 6.39 17.19
N ALA A 261 -10.79 7.09 16.09
CA ALA A 261 -9.41 7.36 15.69
C ALA A 261 -8.64 8.19 16.72
N VAL A 262 -9.28 9.25 17.25
CA VAL A 262 -8.68 10.14 18.28
C VAL A 262 -8.44 9.37 19.57
N ASP A 263 -9.39 8.53 20.00
CA ASP A 263 -9.23 7.69 21.20
C ASP A 263 -8.04 6.72 21.05
N LEU A 264 -7.90 6.08 19.89
CA LEU A 264 -6.75 5.23 19.58
C LEU A 264 -5.45 6.04 19.57
N CYS A 265 -5.42 7.19 18.91
CA CYS A 265 -4.23 8.05 18.87
C CYS A 265 -3.83 8.55 20.27
N TRP A 266 -4.80 8.83 21.15
CA TRP A 266 -4.52 9.17 22.54
C TRP A 266 -3.88 8.02 23.31
N ALA A 267 -4.42 6.80 23.16
CA ALA A 267 -3.82 5.61 23.78
C ALA A 267 -2.39 5.36 23.29
N LEU A 268 -2.15 5.57 21.99
CA LEU A 268 -0.83 5.44 21.37
C LEU A 268 0.15 6.53 21.86
N ALA A 269 -0.30 7.78 21.93
CA ALA A 269 0.49 8.91 22.43
C ALA A 269 0.83 8.76 23.91
N ALA A 270 -0.07 8.19 24.73
CA ALA A 270 0.22 7.90 26.14
C ALA A 270 1.35 6.86 26.31
N ALA A 271 1.50 5.93 25.35
CA ALA A 271 2.53 4.90 25.39
C ALA A 271 3.86 5.35 24.77
N GLN A 272 3.82 6.09 23.65
CA GLN A 272 4.99 6.58 22.90
C GLN A 272 4.70 8.00 22.36
N PRO A 273 4.79 9.04 23.21
CA PRO A 273 4.47 10.42 22.84
C PRO A 273 5.29 10.92 21.63
N GLU A 274 6.58 10.58 21.58
CA GLU A 274 7.52 11.01 20.55
C GLU A 274 7.16 10.53 19.14
N VAL A 275 6.41 9.44 19.03
CA VAL A 275 5.97 8.87 17.75
C VAL A 275 4.55 9.31 17.41
N PHE A 276 3.66 9.36 18.40
CA PHE A 276 2.21 9.43 18.16
C PHE A 276 1.56 10.78 18.49
N ASN A 277 2.26 11.72 19.12
CA ASN A 277 1.74 13.08 19.34
C ASN A 277 1.39 13.79 18.02
N SER A 278 2.16 13.60 16.95
CA SER A 278 1.81 14.21 15.66
C SER A 278 0.62 13.55 14.96
N PRO A 279 0.52 12.22 14.83
CA PRO A 279 -0.71 11.57 14.38
C PRO A 279 -1.97 11.94 15.18
N LEU A 280 -1.81 12.14 16.50
CA LEU A 280 -2.88 12.65 17.36
C LEU A 280 -3.28 14.08 16.97
N ALA A 281 -2.32 14.97 16.76
CA ALA A 281 -2.59 16.33 16.31
C ALA A 281 -3.31 16.36 14.94
N ASP A 282 -2.89 15.54 13.98
CA ASP A 282 -3.53 15.43 12.65
C ASP A 282 -5.00 14.94 12.75
N SER A 283 -5.27 14.03 13.68
CA SER A 283 -6.63 13.53 13.95
C SER A 283 -7.52 14.64 14.51
N LEU A 284 -6.99 15.36 15.50
CA LEU A 284 -7.70 16.45 16.16
C LEU A 284 -7.91 17.67 15.26
N GLU A 285 -7.03 17.93 14.29
CA GLU A 285 -7.19 19.04 13.34
C GLU A 285 -8.45 18.89 12.46
N ASN A 286 -8.77 17.65 12.04
CA ASN A 286 -9.90 17.40 11.14
C ASN A 286 -11.22 17.13 11.90
N MET A 287 -11.15 16.72 13.17
CA MET A 287 -12.31 16.40 14.00
C MET A 287 -13.37 17.53 14.10
N PRO A 288 -12.99 18.80 14.33
CA PRO A 288 -13.94 19.91 14.37
C PRO A 288 -14.80 20.04 13.10
N ILE A 289 -14.25 19.75 11.92
CA ILE A 289 -14.97 19.85 10.64
C ILE A 289 -16.19 18.92 10.66
N TYR A 290 -16.01 17.68 11.14
CA TYR A 290 -17.08 16.69 11.20
C TYR A 290 -18.10 17.00 12.30
N LEU A 291 -17.64 17.47 13.47
CA LEU A 291 -18.52 17.84 14.57
C LEU A 291 -19.40 19.05 14.23
N LEU A 292 -18.85 20.05 13.55
CA LEU A 292 -19.60 21.20 13.08
C LEU A 292 -20.68 20.80 12.06
N ALA A 293 -20.40 19.83 11.18
CA ALA A 293 -21.36 19.34 10.18
C ALA A 293 -22.62 18.70 10.81
N VAL A 294 -22.53 18.19 12.05
CA VAL A 294 -23.67 17.64 12.81
C VAL A 294 -24.16 18.58 13.92
N GLY A 295 -23.67 19.82 13.99
CA GLY A 295 -24.10 20.82 14.97
C GLY A 295 -23.51 20.67 16.39
N ARG A 296 -22.50 19.81 16.58
CA ARG A 296 -21.80 19.59 17.87
C ARG A 296 -20.73 20.66 18.11
N HIS A 297 -21.15 21.92 18.18
CA HIS A 297 -20.25 23.09 18.24
C HIS A 297 -19.35 23.14 19.49
N GLU A 298 -19.87 22.76 20.65
CA GLU A 298 -19.11 22.78 21.90
C GLU A 298 -17.97 21.76 21.86
N GLU A 299 -18.24 20.56 21.36
CA GLU A 299 -17.23 19.51 21.22
C GLU A 299 -16.19 19.85 20.15
N ALA A 300 -16.59 20.54 19.08
CA ALA A 300 -15.66 21.05 18.08
C ALA A 300 -14.66 22.04 18.69
N LEU A 301 -15.14 22.93 19.57
CA LEU A 301 -14.28 23.88 20.28
C LEU A 301 -13.30 23.16 21.22
N ILE A 302 -13.78 22.16 21.96
CA ILE A 302 -12.94 21.34 22.85
C ILE A 302 -11.84 20.64 22.02
N ALA A 303 -12.19 20.03 20.90
CA ALA A 303 -11.24 19.35 20.02
C ALA A 303 -10.16 20.30 19.48
N SER A 304 -10.53 21.51 19.03
CA SER A 304 -9.56 22.54 18.61
C SER A 304 -8.64 23.00 19.74
N GLN A 305 -9.14 23.09 20.97
CA GLN A 305 -8.31 23.43 22.13
C GLN A 305 -7.30 22.32 22.43
N GLN A 306 -7.75 21.06 22.41
CA GLN A 306 -6.88 19.89 22.61
C GLN A 306 -5.79 19.81 21.55
N GLU A 307 -6.13 20.02 20.27
CA GLU A 307 -5.17 20.07 19.17
C GLU A 307 -4.08 21.12 19.41
N ALA A 308 -4.48 22.33 19.80
CA ALA A 308 -3.55 23.42 20.08
C ALA A 308 -2.63 23.11 21.27
N ASP A 309 -3.12 22.39 22.28
CA ASP A 309 -2.34 21.96 23.43
C ASP A 309 -1.29 20.90 23.02
N VAL A 310 -1.69 19.91 22.21
CA VAL A 310 -0.78 18.88 21.66
C VAL A 310 0.29 19.51 20.76
N ARG A 311 -0.10 20.41 19.84
CA ARG A 311 0.86 21.13 18.97
C ARG A 311 1.83 22.00 19.77
N ARG A 312 1.40 22.61 20.87
CA ARG A 312 2.28 23.35 21.80
C ARG A 312 3.29 22.43 22.49
N ALA A 313 2.87 21.23 22.90
CA ALA A 313 3.78 20.24 23.48
C ALA A 313 4.84 19.78 22.46
N LEU A 314 4.42 19.46 21.23
CA LEU A 314 5.33 19.09 20.13
C LEU A 314 6.36 20.18 19.81
N ALA A 315 5.93 21.45 19.76
CA ALA A 315 6.83 22.57 19.50
C ALA A 315 7.87 22.77 20.61
N ALA A 316 7.53 22.41 21.86
CA ALA A 316 8.46 22.48 22.98
C ALA A 316 9.50 21.34 22.97
N GLU A 317 9.20 20.20 22.36
CA GLU A 317 10.11 19.06 22.21
C GLU A 317 11.15 19.26 21.09
N HIS A 318 10.82 20.07 20.08
CA HIS A 318 11.71 20.44 18.97
C HIS A 318 11.81 21.97 18.79
N PRO A 319 12.39 22.72 19.75
CA PRO A 319 12.57 24.15 19.62
C PRO A 319 13.47 24.44 18.42
N ALA A 320 13.01 25.28 17.50
CA ALA A 320 13.78 25.68 16.32
C ALA A 320 15.13 26.30 16.75
N THR A 321 16.22 25.63 16.40
CA THR A 321 17.59 26.19 16.41
C THR A 321 17.89 26.89 15.11
#